data_AF-A0A3M1Q975-F1
#
_entry.id   AF-A0A3M1Q975-F1
#
_cell.length_a   1.000
_cell.length_b   1.000
_cell.length_c   1.000
_cell.angle_alpha   90.00
_cell.angle_beta   90.00
_cell.angle_gamma   90.00
#
_symmetry.space_group_name_H-M   'P 1'
#
loop_
_entity.id
_entity.type
_entity.pdbx_description
1 polymer ?
#
loop_
_entity_poly.entity_id
_entity_poly.type
_entity_poly.pdbx_seq_one_letter_code
_entity_poly.pdbx_strand_id
1 'polypeptide(L)'
;MRVLDVRPDHEQEDIDLGRAIVRSEIAHPARIVMIVRGEGPEVARFADRAAGRADPFPYREVLWLRDPRVFPPGLEDELFDGEDEWCAVVLSLEDEPVVWLAAHASLWEIELAFLDAQAAGGGR
;
A
#
# COMPACT_ATOMS: atom_id res chain seq x y z
N MET A 1 10.39 -0.31 0.41
CA MET A 1 9.26 -1.24 0.60
C MET A 1 9.36 -1.92 1.95
N ARG A 2 8.25 -1.98 2.68
CA ARG A 2 8.09 -2.81 3.88
C ARG A 2 7.11 -3.94 3.59
N VAL A 3 7.48 -5.15 3.98
CA VAL A 3 6.62 -6.34 3.86
C VAL A 3 6.10 -6.68 5.25
N LEU A 4 4.79 -6.73 5.39
CA LEU A 4 4.09 -7.07 6.61
C LEU A 4 3.49 -8.47 6.42
N ASP A 5 4.05 -9.43 7.14
CA ASP A 5 3.73 -10.86 7.06
C ASP A 5 3.60 -11.42 8.48
N VAL A 6 2.85 -12.51 8.63
CA VAL A 6 2.55 -13.12 9.92
C VAL A 6 3.25 -14.46 10.03
N ARG A 7 4.15 -14.60 11.01
CA ARG A 7 4.93 -15.82 11.18
C ARG A 7 4.17 -16.85 12.01
N PRO A 8 4.31 -18.16 11.70
CA PRO A 8 3.90 -19.22 12.60
C PRO A 8 4.54 -19.01 13.98
N ASP A 9 3.76 -19.20 15.04
CA ASP A 9 4.15 -19.05 16.46
C ASP A 9 4.28 -17.61 17.00
N HIS A 10 4.21 -16.57 16.15
CA HIS A 10 4.28 -15.16 16.57
C HIS A 10 3.07 -14.32 16.11
N GLU A 11 1.95 -14.99 15.81
CA GLU A 11 0.84 -14.38 15.05
C GLU A 11 0.33 -13.08 15.65
N GLN A 12 0.03 -13.07 16.96
CA GLN A 12 -0.56 -11.91 17.62
C GLN A 12 0.41 -10.73 17.67
N GLU A 13 1.70 -10.99 17.92
CA GLU A 13 2.74 -9.96 17.97
C GLU A 13 2.94 -9.31 16.59
N ASP A 14 3.00 -10.14 15.54
CA ASP A 14 3.16 -9.68 14.16
C ASP A 14 1.94 -8.88 13.68
N ILE A 15 0.72 -9.31 14.04
CA ILE A 15 -0.53 -8.57 13.76
C ILE A 15 -0.53 -7.21 14.47
N ASP A 16 -0.19 -7.16 15.75
CA ASP A 16 -0.22 -5.92 16.52
C ASP A 16 0.83 -4.92 16.03
N LEU A 17 2.04 -5.40 15.72
CA LEU A 17 3.10 -4.59 15.12
C LEU A 17 2.70 -4.10 13.72
N GLY A 18 2.17 -4.99 12.88
CA GLY A 18 1.72 -4.66 11.53
C GLY A 18 0.63 -3.59 11.54
N ARG A 19 -0.38 -3.74 12.41
CA ARG A 19 -1.45 -2.75 12.61
C ARG A 19 -0.91 -1.40 13.06
N ALA A 20 0.08 -1.39 13.95
CA ALA A 20 0.71 -0.16 14.41
C ALA A 20 1.44 0.55 13.25
N ILE A 21 2.16 -0.18 12.41
CA ILE A 21 2.84 0.36 11.22
C ILE A 21 1.82 0.94 10.24
N VAL A 22 0.79 0.17 9.87
CA VAL A 22 -0.26 0.62 8.94
C VAL A 22 -0.92 1.90 9.43
N ARG A 23 -1.31 1.96 10.71
CA ARG A 23 -1.87 3.18 11.30
C ARG A 23 -0.89 4.35 11.28
N SER A 24 0.39 4.11 11.57
CA SER A 24 1.38 5.19 11.61
C SER A 24 1.64 5.82 10.25
N GLU A 25 1.64 5.00 9.19
CA GLU A 25 1.87 5.47 7.82
C GLU A 25 0.65 6.22 7.26
N ILE A 26 -0.56 5.87 7.68
CA ILE A 26 -1.83 6.45 7.21
C ILE A 26 -2.36 7.56 8.14
N ALA A 27 -1.69 7.88 9.25
CA ALA A 27 -2.19 8.90 10.19
C ALA A 27 -1.44 10.25 10.06
N HIS A 28 -0.26 10.28 9.43
CA HIS A 28 0.60 11.48 9.32
C HIS A 28 1.51 11.46 8.07
N PRO A 29 0.97 11.43 6.84
CA PRO A 29 1.76 11.24 5.63
C PRO A 29 2.57 12.49 5.28
N ALA A 30 3.87 12.45 5.58
CA ALA A 30 4.86 13.26 4.84
C ALA A 30 5.19 12.62 3.47
N ARG A 31 4.46 11.56 3.09
CA ARG A 31 4.81 10.62 2.02
C ARG A 31 3.56 10.07 1.34
N ILE A 32 3.69 9.77 0.05
CA ILE A 32 2.73 9.02 -0.74
C ILE A 32 2.93 7.53 -0.44
N VAL A 33 1.87 6.86 -0.01
CA VAL A 33 1.92 5.45 0.39
C VAL A 33 1.16 4.61 -0.63
N MET A 34 1.78 3.58 -1.17
CA MET A 34 1.08 2.52 -1.90
C MET A 34 0.90 1.32 -0.97
N ILE A 35 -0.35 0.92 -0.76
CA ILE A 35 -0.69 -0.29 0.00
C ILE A 35 -0.99 -1.39 -1.01
N VAL A 36 -0.24 -2.48 -0.93
CA VAL A 36 -0.44 -3.70 -1.73
C VAL A 36 -0.98 -4.79 -0.81
N ARG A 37 -2.06 -5.46 -1.20
CA ARG A 37 -2.70 -6.55 -0.45
C ARG A 37 -2.61 -7.88 -1.18
N GLY A 38 -2.49 -8.95 -0.39
CA GLY A 38 -2.60 -10.32 -0.86
C GLY A 38 -1.27 -11.03 -1.05
N GLU A 39 -1.36 -12.29 -1.47
CA GLU A 39 -0.22 -13.20 -1.59
C GLU A 39 -0.07 -13.75 -3.00
N GLY A 40 1.06 -14.42 -3.23
CA GLY A 40 1.32 -15.20 -4.44
C GLY A 40 2.25 -14.52 -5.45
N PRO A 41 2.65 -15.24 -6.51
CA PRO A 41 3.73 -14.80 -7.39
C PRO A 41 3.42 -13.53 -8.18
N GLU A 42 2.16 -13.28 -8.53
CA GLU A 42 1.76 -12.12 -9.32
C GLU A 42 1.79 -10.84 -8.49
N VAL A 43 1.19 -10.88 -7.29
CA VAL A 43 1.22 -9.78 -6.32
C VAL A 43 2.64 -9.49 -5.86
N ALA A 44 3.46 -10.52 -5.62
CA ALA A 44 4.87 -10.35 -5.28
C ALA A 44 5.64 -9.60 -6.37
N ARG A 45 5.49 -10.00 -7.64
CA ARG A 45 6.11 -9.31 -8.78
C ARG A 45 5.59 -7.89 -8.94
N PHE A 46 4.32 -7.63 -8.64
CA PHE A 46 3.77 -6.30 -8.64
C PHE A 46 4.39 -5.43 -7.53
N ALA A 47 4.44 -5.94 -6.30
CA ALA A 47 5.03 -5.26 -5.15
C ALA A 47 6.50 -4.91 -5.40
N ASP A 48 7.29 -5.82 -5.96
CA ASP A 48 8.69 -5.58 -6.33
C ASP A 48 8.83 -4.46 -7.39
N ARG A 49 7.96 -4.45 -8.41
CA ARG A 49 7.93 -3.38 -9.42
C ARG A 49 7.56 -2.04 -8.79
N ALA A 50 6.53 -2.02 -7.94
CA ALA A 50 6.11 -0.82 -7.22
C ALA A 50 7.21 -0.28 -6.31
N ALA A 51 7.88 -1.15 -5.56
CA ALA A 51 9.02 -0.81 -4.71
C ALA A 51 10.13 -0.14 -5.53
N GLY A 52 10.53 -0.74 -6.66
CA GLY A 52 11.54 -0.15 -7.54
C GLY A 52 11.17 1.23 -8.11
N ARG A 53 9.87 1.56 -8.20
CA ARG A 53 9.40 2.91 -8.58
C ARG A 53 9.39 3.90 -7.41
N ALA A 54 9.22 3.41 -6.19
CA ALA A 54 9.25 4.23 -4.98
C ALA A 54 10.67 4.53 -4.48
N ASP A 55 11.58 3.54 -4.53
CA ASP A 55 12.92 3.58 -3.94
C ASP A 55 13.77 4.84 -4.26
N PRO A 56 13.73 5.43 -5.47
CA PRO A 56 14.49 6.65 -5.77
C PRO A 56 13.96 7.91 -5.06
N PHE A 57 12.78 7.86 -4.44
CA PHE A 57 12.06 9.04 -3.93
C PHE A 57 11.78 8.90 -2.43
N PRO A 58 12.35 9.77 -1.57
CA PRO A 58 12.21 9.65 -0.11
C PRO A 58 10.80 9.97 0.40
N TYR A 59 9.92 10.46 -0.46
CA TYR A 59 8.53 10.78 -0.17
C TYR A 59 7.55 9.72 -0.69
N ARG A 60 8.04 8.58 -1.21
CA ARG A 60 7.20 7.44 -1.61
C ARG A 60 7.50 6.23 -0.73
N GLU A 61 6.49 5.47 -0.36
CA GLU A 61 6.64 4.20 0.36
C GLU A 61 5.70 3.15 -0.23
N VAL A 62 6.11 1.89 -0.19
CA VAL A 62 5.28 0.74 -0.57
C VAL A 62 5.16 -0.18 0.64
N LEU A 63 3.94 -0.41 1.09
CA LEU A 63 3.61 -1.37 2.13
C LEU A 63 2.94 -2.58 1.48
N TRP A 64 3.53 -3.76 1.62
CA TRP A 64 2.92 -4.99 1.14
C TRP A 64 2.40 -5.82 2.32
N LEU A 65 1.08 -5.94 2.42
CA LEU A 65 0.37 -6.66 3.46
C LEU A 65 -0.01 -8.04 2.92
N ARG A 66 0.75 -9.06 3.35
CA ARG A 66 0.56 -10.44 2.92
C ARG A 66 -0.58 -11.13 3.65
N ASP A 67 -0.76 -10.82 4.93
CA ASP A 67 -1.85 -11.34 5.74
C ASP A 67 -2.91 -10.25 5.99
N PRO A 68 -4.19 -10.46 5.60
CA PRO A 68 -5.23 -9.45 5.76
C PRO A 68 -5.52 -9.12 7.24
N ARG A 69 -5.15 -9.99 8.20
CA ARG A 69 -5.33 -9.72 9.64
C ARG A 69 -4.53 -8.52 10.14
N VAL A 70 -3.48 -8.14 9.39
CA VAL A 70 -2.66 -6.95 9.62
C VAL A 70 -3.44 -5.66 9.40
N PHE A 71 -4.49 -5.67 8.57
CA PHE A 71 -5.36 -4.51 8.48
C PHE A 71 -6.04 -4.24 9.84
N PRO A 72 -6.07 -2.98 10.30
CA PRO A 72 -7.00 -2.56 11.33
C PRO A 72 -8.45 -2.89 10.92
N PRO A 73 -9.33 -3.20 11.88
CA PRO A 73 -10.74 -3.51 11.58
C PRO A 73 -11.40 -2.41 10.75
N GLY A 74 -12.01 -2.77 9.62
CA GLY A 74 -12.71 -1.86 8.69
C GLY A 74 -11.82 -1.13 7.70
N LEU A 75 -10.50 -1.05 7.90
CA LEU A 75 -9.62 -0.27 7.03
C LEU A 75 -9.46 -0.89 5.64
N GLU A 76 -9.39 -2.21 5.55
CA GLU A 76 -9.31 -2.88 4.24
C GLU A 76 -10.55 -2.57 3.40
N ASP A 77 -11.73 -2.63 4.01
CA ASP A 77 -12.98 -2.29 3.35
C ASP A 77 -12.98 -0.80 2.96
N GLU A 78 -12.60 0.12 3.86
CA GLU A 78 -12.52 1.55 3.55
C GLU A 78 -11.61 1.87 2.35
N LEU A 79 -10.51 1.13 2.19
CA LEU A 79 -9.54 1.35 1.12
C LEU A 79 -9.88 0.64 -0.19
N PHE A 80 -10.64 -0.45 -0.16
CA PHE A 80 -10.86 -1.33 -1.31
C PHE A 80 -12.34 -1.70 -1.56
N ASP A 81 -13.32 -1.07 -0.89
CA ASP A 81 -14.74 -1.32 -1.11
C ASP A 81 -15.13 -1.06 -2.57
N GLY A 82 -15.80 -2.04 -3.18
CA GLY A 82 -16.16 -2.02 -4.60
C GLY A 82 -14.99 -2.33 -5.57
N GLU A 83 -13.78 -2.54 -5.06
CA GLU A 83 -12.53 -2.67 -5.83
C GLU A 83 -11.89 -4.07 -5.65
N ASP A 84 -12.71 -5.12 -5.76
CA ASP A 84 -12.34 -6.52 -5.50
C ASP A 84 -11.22 -7.08 -6.41
N GLU A 85 -11.08 -6.56 -7.63
CA GLU A 85 -10.06 -7.00 -8.60
C GLU A 85 -8.69 -6.35 -8.39
N TRP A 86 -8.61 -5.34 -7.52
CA TRP A 86 -7.42 -4.53 -7.33
C TRP A 86 -6.59 -5.03 -6.15
N CYS A 87 -5.28 -5.12 -6.38
CA CYS A 87 -4.33 -5.60 -5.38
C CYS A 87 -3.59 -4.46 -4.69
N ALA A 88 -3.73 -3.22 -5.16
CA ALA A 88 -3.07 -2.08 -4.55
C ALA A 88 -3.88 -0.80 -4.65
N VAL A 89 -3.65 0.10 -3.71
CA VAL A 89 -4.18 1.47 -3.68
C VAL A 89 -3.04 2.44 -3.38
N VAL A 90 -3.04 3.59 -4.04
CA VAL A 90 -2.12 4.70 -3.78
C VAL A 90 -2.84 5.79 -3.03
N LEU A 91 -2.27 6.21 -1.90
CA LEU A 91 -2.79 7.27 -1.04
C LEU A 91 -2.05 8.59 -1.30
N SER A 92 -2.78 9.70 -1.26
CA SER A 92 -2.21 11.04 -1.34
C SER A 92 -1.44 11.42 -0.06
N LEU A 93 -0.93 12.66 -0.01
CA LEU A 93 -0.37 13.26 1.21
C LEU A 93 -1.43 13.63 2.26
N GLU A 94 -2.72 13.39 1.99
CA GLU A 94 -3.82 13.57 2.94
C GLU A 94 -4.47 12.22 3.30
N ASP A 95 -3.79 11.10 3.02
CA ASP A 95 -4.27 9.72 3.23
C ASP A 95 -5.51 9.34 2.40
N GLU A 96 -5.85 10.13 1.38
CA GLU A 96 -6.99 9.87 0.51
C GLU A 96 -6.60 8.87 -0.59
N PRO A 97 -7.40 7.81 -0.84
CA PRO A 97 -7.24 6.94 -1.99
C PRO A 97 -7.34 7.73 -3.31
N VAL A 98 -6.34 7.60 -4.17
CA VAL A 98 -6.29 8.30 -5.47
C VAL A 98 -6.40 7.34 -6.64
N VAL A 99 -5.68 6.21 -6.59
CA VAL A 99 -5.59 5.25 -7.69
C VAL A 99 -5.56 3.82 -7.15
N TRP A 100 -6.33 2.93 -7.77
CA TRP A 100 -6.28 1.48 -7.55
C TRP A 100 -5.54 0.80 -8.69
N LEU A 101 -4.72 -0.22 -8.38
CA LEU A 101 -3.90 -0.94 -9.36
C LEU A 101 -4.03 -2.46 -9.22
N ALA A 102 -4.27 -3.12 -10.36
CA ALA A 102 -4.36 -4.57 -10.47
C ALA A 102 -2.95 -5.16 -10.57
N ALA A 103 -2.79 -6.45 -10.26
CA ALA A 103 -1.47 -7.10 -10.22
C ALA A 103 -0.73 -7.08 -11.58
N HIS A 104 -1.48 -6.94 -12.68
CA HIS A 104 -0.96 -6.86 -14.03
C HIS A 104 -0.59 -5.45 -14.49
N ALA A 105 -0.78 -4.42 -13.65
CA ALA A 105 -0.41 -3.05 -14.00
C ALA A 105 1.08 -2.94 -14.34
N SER A 106 1.35 -2.16 -15.39
CA SER A 106 2.65 -1.90 -15.96
C SER A 106 3.48 -0.92 -15.12
N LEU A 107 4.78 -0.86 -15.39
CA LEU A 107 5.68 0.11 -14.74
C LEU A 107 5.25 1.57 -14.98
N TRP A 108 4.65 1.84 -16.13
CA TRP A 108 4.18 3.18 -16.48
C TRP A 108 2.92 3.56 -15.69
N GLU A 109 1.95 2.65 -15.59
CA GLU A 109 0.75 2.86 -14.77
C GLU A 109 1.08 3.07 -13.29
N ILE A 110 2.04 2.30 -12.76
CA ILE A 110 2.56 2.49 -11.40
C ILE A 110 3.14 3.91 -11.23
N GLU A 111 3.92 4.40 -12.20
CA GLU A 111 4.49 5.74 -12.10
C GLU A 111 3.42 6.83 -12.18
N LEU A 112 2.46 6.68 -13.10
CA LEU A 112 1.34 7.61 -13.20
C LEU A 112 0.56 7.69 -11.89
N ALA A 113 0.29 6.55 -11.25
CA ALA A 113 -0.40 6.52 -9.97
C ALA A 113 0.34 7.32 -8.88
N PHE A 114 1.66 7.21 -8.80
CA PHE A 114 2.46 8.03 -7.88
C PHE A 114 2.42 9.53 -8.22
N LEU A 115 2.42 9.88 -9.51
CA LEU A 115 2.35 11.27 -9.97
C LEU A 115 0.96 11.88 -9.69
N ASP A 116 -0.11 11.11 -9.89
CA ASP A 116 -1.48 11.52 -9.60
C ASP A 116 -1.68 11.78 -8.10
N ALA A 117 -1.17 10.88 -7.26
CA ALA A 117 -1.19 11.06 -5.81
C ALA A 117 -0.37 12.29 -5.34
N GLN A 118 0.73 12.58 -6.02
CA GLN A 118 1.52 13.78 -5.75
C GLN A 118 0.79 15.06 -6.15
N ALA A 119 0.09 15.05 -7.29
CA ALA A 119 -0.68 16.18 -7.78
C ALA A 119 -1.89 16.46 -6.89
N ALA A 120 -2.55 15.42 -6.37
CA ALA A 120 -3.69 15.53 -5.45
C ALA A 120 -3.33 16.31 -4.17
N GLY A 121 -2.11 16.12 -3.62
CA GLY A 121 -1.63 16.82 -2.42
C GLY A 121 -1.06 18.23 -2.64
N GLY A 122 -0.94 18.69 -3.89
CA GLY A 122 -0.32 19.98 -4.24
C GLY A 122 -1.29 21.14 -4.45
N GLY A 123 -2.59 20.91 -4.30
CA GLY A 123 -3.65 21.87 -4.62
C GLY A 123 -4.27 22.55 -3.40
N ARG A 124 -3.49 23.22 -2.55
CA ARG A 124 -4.00 24.20 -1.58
C ARG A 124 -3.09 25.42 -1.45
#